data_AF-A0A1W1BVT4-F1
#
_entry.id   AF-A0A1W1BVT4-F1
#
_cell.length_a   1.000
_cell.length_b   1.000
_cell.length_c   1.000
_cell.angle_alpha   90.00
_cell.angle_beta   90.00
_cell.angle_gamma   90.00
#
_symmetry.space_group_name_H-M   'P 1'
#
loop_
_entity.id
_entity.type
_entity.pdbx_description
1 polymer ?
#
loop_
_entity_poly.entity_id
_entity_poly.type
_entity_poly.pdbx_seq_one_letter_code
_entity_poly.pdbx_strand_id
1 'polypeptide(L)' 'MHKIISYAFETLQLKTIYANVYKSNQKAIKLYEKFHFITQKTDEDFLYMKLNNQ' A
#
# COMPACT_ATOMS: atom_id res chain seq x y z
N MET A 1 4.82 9.12 -1.07
CA MET A 1 4.15 8.25 -0.08
C MET A 1 3.85 8.97 1.23
N HIS A 2 4.81 9.64 1.89
CA HIS A 2 4.54 10.37 3.15
C HIS A 2 3.25 11.21 3.14
N LYS A 3 3.05 12.09 2.13
CA LYS A 3 1.83 12.91 2.02
C LYS A 3 0.53 12.08 1.92
N ILE A 4 0.56 10.95 1.21
CA ILE A 4 -0.61 10.07 1.06
C ILE A 4 -0.95 9.42 2.40
N ILE A 5 0.08 8.93 3.11
CA ILE A 5 -0.09 8.26 4.41
C ILE A 5 -0.59 9.26 5.45
N SER A 6 0.06 10.42 5.59
CA SER A 6 -0.39 11.46 6.53
C SER A 6 -1.81 11.92 6.22
N TYR A 7 -2.15 12.14 4.94
CA TYR A 7 -3.52 12.53 4.61
C TYR A 7 -4.53 11.44 4.96
N ALA A 8 -4.25 10.17 4.63
CA ALA A 8 -5.15 9.07 4.91
C ALA A 8 -5.35 8.80 6.41
N PHE A 9 -4.30 8.86 7.22
CA PHE A 9 -4.36 8.52 8.64
C PHE A 9 -4.62 9.72 9.55
N GLU A 10 -4.04 10.88 9.27
CA GLU A 10 -4.18 12.06 10.13
C GLU A 10 -5.42 12.89 9.74
N THR A 11 -5.68 13.07 8.43
CA THR A 11 -6.81 13.88 7.97
C THR A 11 -8.09 13.06 7.81
N LEU A 12 -8.02 11.95 7.08
CA LEU A 12 -9.19 11.10 6.81
C LEU A 12 -9.48 10.09 7.94
N GLN A 13 -8.54 9.92 8.89
CA GLN A 13 -8.68 9.01 10.03
C GLN A 13 -8.99 7.56 9.62
N LEU A 14 -8.45 7.11 8.48
CA LEU A 14 -8.62 5.74 8.02
C LEU A 14 -7.81 4.78 8.90
N LYS A 15 -8.34 3.57 9.10
CA LYS A 15 -7.62 2.50 9.80
C LYS A 15 -6.64 1.76 8.89
N THR A 16 -6.96 1.67 7.60
CA THR A 16 -6.19 0.87 6.64
C THR A 16 -6.22 1.52 5.26
N ILE A 17 -5.08 1.53 4.58
CA ILE A 17 -4.95 1.84 3.14
C ILE A 17 -4.78 0.52 2.40
N TYR A 18 -5.54 0.33 1.32
CA TYR A 18 -5.39 -0.79 0.41
C TYR A 18 -4.82 -0.31 -0.93
N ALA A 19 -3.95 -1.11 -1.53
CA ALA A 19 -3.38 -0.87 -2.85
C ALA A 19 -3.36 -2.17 -3.66
N ASN A 20 -3.58 -2.07 -4.97
CA ASN A 20 -3.28 -3.13 -5.92
C ASN A 20 -2.19 -2.66 -6.89
N VAL A 21 -1.33 -3.58 -7.31
CA VAL A 21 -0.21 -3.25 -8.19
C VAL A 21 0.10 -4.43 -9.08
N TYR A 22 0.29 -4.19 -10.38
CA TYR A 22 0.75 -5.23 -11.29
C TYR A 22 2.07 -5.82 -10.82
N LYS A 23 2.21 -7.14 -10.88
CA LYS A 23 3.46 -7.85 -10.52
C LYS A 23 4.67 -7.37 -11.32
N SER A 24 4.46 -6.88 -12.54
CA SER A 24 5.51 -6.28 -13.37
C SER A 24 5.97 -4.91 -12.88
N ASN A 25 5.19 -4.19 -12.07
CA ASN A 25 5.53 -2.85 -11.59
C ASN A 25 6.41 -2.90 -10.34
N GLN A 26 7.63 -3.40 -10.52
CA GLN A 26 8.64 -3.56 -9.48
C GLN A 26 8.99 -2.24 -8.77
N LYS A 27 8.86 -1.10 -9.45
CA LYS A 27 9.12 0.23 -8.84
C LYS A 27 8.07 0.58 -7.79
N ALA A 28 6.78 0.37 -8.10
CA ALA A 28 5.70 0.64 -7.15
C ALA A 28 5.71 -0.36 -5.98
N ILE A 29 5.98 -1.64 -6.26
CA ILE A 29 6.10 -2.69 -5.22
C ILE A 29 7.16 -2.30 -4.19
N LYS A 30 8.38 -2.01 -4.65
CA LYS A 30 9.49 -1.59 -3.76
C LYS A 30 9.17 -0.32 -2.99
N LEU A 31 8.45 0.62 -3.60
CA LEU A 31 8.00 1.82 -2.91
C LEU A 31 7.01 1.47 -1.79
N TYR A 32 6.05 0.60 -2.02
CA TYR A 32 5.08 0.19 -1.01
C TYR A 32 5.74 -0.59 0.13
N GLU A 33 6.64 -1.52 -0.18
CA GLU A 33 7.43 -2.27 0.82
C GLU A 33 8.28 -1.34 1.70
N LYS A 34 8.94 -0.33 1.10
CA LYS A 34 9.71 0.69 1.83
C LYS A 34 8.85 1.46 2.84
N PHE A 35 7.55 1.59 2.57
CA PHE A 35 6.58 2.25 3.43
C PHE A 35 5.71 1.25 4.23
N HIS A 36 6.22 0.04 4.44
CA HIS A 36 5.62 -1.00 5.31
C HIS A 36 4.25 -1.52 4.87
N PHE A 37 3.90 -1.38 3.59
CA PHE A 37 2.76 -2.11 3.05
C PHE A 37 3.08 -3.61 3.01
N ILE A 38 2.08 -4.43 3.35
CA ILE A 38 2.19 -5.89 3.40
C ILE A 38 1.25 -6.50 2.37
N THR A 39 1.76 -7.40 1.54
CA THR A 39 0.95 -8.20 0.62
C THR A 39 -0.04 -9.07 1.38
N GLN A 40 -1.32 -8.95 1.06
CA GLN A 40 -2.42 -9.72 1.64
C GLN A 40 -2.81 -10.91 0.78
N LYS A 41 -2.84 -10.68 -0.54
CA LYS A 41 -3.19 -11.69 -1.53
C LYS A 41 -2.54 -11.34 -2.87
N THR A 42 -2.47 -12.32 -3.75
CA THR A 42 -2.02 -12.17 -5.12
C THR A 42 -3.02 -12.88 -6.04
N ASP A 43 -3.25 -12.36 -7.24
CA ASP A 43 -3.95 -13.08 -8.31
C ASP A 43 -3.00 -13.26 -9.50
N GLU A 44 -3.51 -13.47 -10.72
CA GLU A 44 -2.66 -13.67 -11.90
C GLU A 44 -1.77 -12.44 -12.18
N ASP A 45 -2.34 -11.24 -12.12
CA ASP A 45 -1.71 -10.01 -12.59
C ASP A 45 -1.25 -9.09 -11.46
N PHE A 46 -1.91 -9.13 -10.29
CA PHE A 46 -1.79 -8.14 -9.23
C PHE A 46 -1.28 -8.70 -7.90
N LEU A 47 -0.58 -7.84 -7.17
CA LEU A 47 -0.37 -7.94 -5.73
C LEU A 47 -1.33 -6.97 -5.03
N TYR A 48 -2.04 -7.46 -4.03
CA TYR A 48 -2.90 -6.64 -3.18
C TYR A 48 -2.20 -6.44 -1.85
N MET A 49 -1.94 -5.19 -1.51
CA MET A 49 -1.17 -4.81 -0.33
C MET A 49 -2.01 -3.92 0.58
N LYS A 50 -1.68 -3.91 1.87
CA LYS A 50 -2.29 -3.01 2.85
C LYS A 50 -1.26 -2.35 3.75
N LEU A 51 -1.58 -1.16 4.23
CA LEU A 51 -0.90 -0.49 5.34
C LEU A 51 -1.94 -0.16 6.40
N ASN A 52 -1.69 -0.56 7.65
CA ASN A 52 -2.53 -0.21 8.78
C ASN A 52 -1.98 1.03 9.47
N ASN A 53 -2.86 1.87 10.01
CA ASN A 53 -2.47 2.92 10.94
C ASN A 53 -1.99 2.24 12.23
N GLN A 54 -0.75 2.55 12.65
CA GLN A 54 -0.13 1.96 13.86
C GLN A 54 -0.63 2.64 15.13
#